data_AF-A0A423I581-F1
#
_entry.id   AF-A0A423I581-F1
#
_cell.length_a   1.000
_cell.length_b   1.000
_cell.length_c   1.000
_cell.angle_alpha   90.00
_cell.angle_beta   90.00
_cell.angle_gamma   90.00
#
_symmetry.space_group_name_H-M   'P 1'
#
loop_
_entity.id
_entity.type
_entity.pdbx_description
1 polymer ?
#
loop_
_entity_poly.entity_id
_entity_poly.type
_entity_poly.pdbx_seq_one_letter_code
_entity_poly.pdbx_strand_id
1 'polypeptide(L)'
;MTLSEEIGARLRQLRVQAGLTQDQLAEKLGCSKRTQGNYESGASDPTASYLSMAASQLGFDVGYIVNGVYATLPNDALSEIEDRLVRQYRIITPFDQEAIRRFLQAMADDAARHRN
;
A
#
# COMPACT_ATOMS: atom_id res chain seq x y z
N MET A 1 18.26 2.55 10.85
CA MET A 1 17.63 3.09 9.64
C MET A 1 17.25 4.53 9.89
N THR A 2 17.40 5.40 8.91
CA THR A 2 16.91 6.79 8.95
C THR A 2 15.44 6.86 8.57
N LEU A 3 14.77 7.97 8.90
CA LEU A 3 13.38 8.19 8.48
C LEU A 3 13.21 8.11 6.95
N SER A 4 14.17 8.65 6.20
CA SER A 4 14.20 8.57 4.73
C SER A 4 14.33 7.14 4.22
N GLU A 5 15.16 6.31 4.87
CA GLU A 5 15.28 4.87 4.53
C GLU A 5 13.96 4.12 4.79
N GLU A 6 13.25 4.44 5.88
CA GLU A 6 11.94 3.84 6.18
C GLU A 6 10.86 4.25 5.17
N ILE A 7 10.80 5.53 4.78
CA ILE A 7 9.89 6.03 3.75
C ILE A 7 10.21 5.36 2.41
N GLY A 8 11.48 5.30 2.04
CA GLY A 8 11.95 4.64 0.82
C GLY A 8 11.60 3.16 0.78
N ALA A 9 11.76 2.44 1.89
CA ALA A 9 11.39 1.04 1.99
C ALA A 9 9.89 0.80 1.76
N ARG A 10 9.02 1.67 2.31
CA ARG A 10 7.56 1.59 2.11
C ARG A 10 7.14 1.93 0.68
N LEU A 11 7.76 2.93 0.07
CA LEU A 11 7.56 3.22 -1.35
C LEU A 11 7.97 2.02 -2.22
N ARG A 12 9.12 1.41 -1.94
CA ARG A 12 9.58 0.19 -2.62
C ARG A 12 8.60 -0.96 -2.45
N GLN A 13 8.05 -1.13 -1.25
CA GLN A 13 7.06 -2.17 -0.97
C GLN A 13 5.81 -1.99 -1.84
N LEU A 14 5.21 -0.80 -1.87
CA LEU A 14 4.03 -0.53 -2.71
C LEU A 14 4.33 -0.74 -4.20
N ARG A 15 5.51 -0.31 -4.67
CA ARG A 15 5.95 -0.57 -6.05
C ARG A 15 5.97 -2.06 -6.37
N VAL A 16 6.58 -2.87 -5.50
CA VAL A 16 6.71 -4.31 -5.69
C VAL A 16 5.33 -4.99 -5.65
N GLN A 17 4.45 -4.56 -4.74
CA GLN A 17 3.06 -5.05 -4.68
C GLN A 17 2.28 -4.73 -5.95
N ALA A 18 2.53 -3.58 -6.57
CA ALA A 18 1.96 -3.21 -7.87
C ALA A 18 2.60 -3.95 -9.07
N GLY A 19 3.59 -4.83 -8.85
CA GLY A 19 4.27 -5.58 -9.90
C GLY A 19 5.16 -4.73 -10.80
N LEU A 20 5.56 -3.52 -10.37
CA LEU A 20 6.31 -2.58 -11.18
C LEU A 20 7.82 -2.65 -10.93
N THR A 21 8.62 -2.51 -11.99
CA THR A 21 10.06 -2.22 -11.86
C THR A 21 10.28 -0.75 -11.48
N GLN A 22 11.48 -0.40 -11.01
CA GLN A 22 11.83 0.99 -10.71
C GLN A 22 11.70 1.89 -11.95
N ASP A 23 12.02 1.36 -13.13
CA ASP A 23 11.95 2.09 -14.39
C ASP A 23 10.50 2.38 -14.78
N GLN A 24 9.63 1.37 -14.68
CA GLN A 24 8.20 1.50 -14.96
C GLN A 24 7.51 2.47 -13.99
N LEU A 25 7.86 2.45 -12.70
CA LEU A 25 7.30 3.40 -11.74
C LEU A 25 7.79 4.83 -12.04
N ALA A 26 9.07 4.97 -12.37
CA ALA A 26 9.65 6.27 -12.70
C ALA A 26 8.99 6.88 -13.95
N GLU A 27 8.80 6.07 -15.00
CA GLU A 27 8.11 6.49 -16.22
C GLU A 27 6.68 6.95 -15.94
N LYS A 28 5.90 6.16 -15.20
CA LYS A 28 4.53 6.51 -14.81
C LYS A 28 4.45 7.82 -14.03
N LEU A 29 5.41 8.06 -13.13
CA LEU A 29 5.43 9.24 -12.26
C LEU A 29 6.27 10.40 -12.80
N GLY A 30 6.76 10.31 -14.05
CA GLY A 30 7.48 11.38 -14.72
C GLY A 30 8.84 11.71 -14.09
N CYS A 31 9.53 10.72 -13.51
CA CYS A 31 10.89 10.88 -12.97
C CYS A 31 11.89 9.91 -13.61
N SER A 32 13.18 10.09 -13.29
CA SER A 32 14.21 9.16 -13.79
C SER A 32 14.28 7.90 -12.92
N LYS A 33 14.69 6.77 -13.51
CA LYS A 33 14.98 5.52 -12.75
C LYS A 33 15.96 5.76 -11.59
N ARG A 34 16.94 6.64 -11.78
CA ARG A 34 17.90 7.03 -10.74
C ARG A 34 17.21 7.75 -9.59
N THR A 35 16.32 8.69 -9.89
CA THR A 35 15.51 9.40 -8.90
C THR A 35 14.66 8.42 -8.10
N GLN A 36 14.00 7.47 -8.77
CA GLN A 36 13.25 6.40 -8.11
C GLN A 36 14.13 5.57 -7.17
N GLY A 37 15.33 5.17 -7.63
CA GLY A 37 16.29 4.43 -6.81
C GLY A 37 16.78 5.22 -5.58
N ASN A 38 16.98 6.53 -5.73
CA ASN A 38 17.36 7.39 -4.60
C ASN A 38 16.25 7.49 -3.55
N TYR A 39 14.98 7.60 -3.98
CA TYR A 39 13.83 7.58 -3.07
C TYR A 39 13.74 6.25 -2.32
N GLU A 40 13.85 5.12 -3.02
CA GLU A 40 13.72 3.80 -2.40
C GLU A 40 14.88 3.41 -1.47
N SER A 41 16.04 4.03 -1.64
CA SER A 41 17.21 3.81 -0.77
C SER A 41 17.31 4.81 0.38
N GLY A 42 16.45 5.83 0.43
CA GLY A 42 16.53 6.90 1.41
C GLY A 42 17.65 7.92 1.15
N ALA A 43 18.29 7.88 -0.02
CA ALA A 43 19.33 8.84 -0.42
C ALA A 43 18.77 10.25 -0.68
N SER A 44 17.48 10.34 -0.98
CA SER A 44 16.71 11.59 -1.06
C SER A 44 15.24 11.31 -0.76
N ASP A 45 14.49 12.30 -0.28
CA ASP A 45 13.06 12.13 -0.02
C ASP A 45 12.22 12.40 -1.27
N PRO A 46 11.14 11.62 -1.49
CA PRO A 46 10.17 11.89 -2.54
C PRO A 46 9.43 13.20 -2.28
N THR A 47 9.29 14.04 -3.31
CA THR A 47 8.60 15.32 -3.19
C THR A 47 7.09 15.14 -2.99
N ALA A 48 6.43 16.15 -2.43
CA ALA A 48 4.98 16.16 -2.31
C ALA A 48 4.27 16.01 -3.68
N SER A 49 4.82 16.59 -4.75
CA SER A 49 4.30 16.43 -6.11
C SER A 49 4.38 14.98 -6.59
N TYR A 50 5.51 14.30 -6.35
CA TYR A 50 5.68 12.88 -6.68
C TYR A 50 4.67 12.01 -5.90
N LEU A 51 4.53 12.25 -4.59
CA LEU A 51 3.59 11.49 -3.75
C LEU A 51 2.13 11.72 -4.17
N SER A 52 1.77 12.94 -4.57
CA SER A 52 0.43 13.25 -5.11
C SER A 52 0.15 12.50 -6.41
N MET A 53 1.14 12.40 -7.30
CA MET A 53 1.03 11.60 -8.53
C MET A 53 0.91 10.11 -8.21
N ALA A 54 1.70 9.59 -7.26
CA ALA A 54 1.62 8.19 -6.84
C ALA A 54 0.23 7.84 -6.28
N ALA A 55 -0.36 8.73 -5.48
CA ALA A 55 -1.73 8.56 -4.99
C ALA A 55 -2.75 8.57 -6.13
N SER A 56 -2.73 9.62 -6.96
CA SER A 56 -3.78 9.83 -7.98
C SER A 56 -3.71 8.84 -9.14
N GLN A 57 -2.51 8.41 -9.55
CA GLN A 57 -2.34 7.55 -10.73
C GLN A 57 -2.24 6.06 -10.41
N LEU A 58 -1.76 5.71 -9.21
CA LEU A 58 -1.48 4.32 -8.83
C LEU A 58 -2.27 3.87 -7.60
N GLY A 59 -3.02 4.77 -6.96
CA GLY A 59 -3.75 4.47 -5.73
C GLY A 59 -2.84 4.21 -4.53
N PHE A 60 -1.60 4.70 -4.56
CA PHE A 60 -0.67 4.49 -3.44
C PHE A 60 -1.12 5.29 -2.20
N ASP A 61 -1.13 4.63 -1.06
CA ASP A 61 -1.43 5.27 0.22
C ASP A 61 -0.24 6.11 0.69
N VAL A 62 -0.34 7.43 0.51
CA VAL A 62 0.69 8.39 0.92
C VAL A 62 0.84 8.43 2.44
N GLY A 63 -0.25 8.22 3.20
CA GLY A 63 -0.19 8.09 4.65
C GLY A 63 0.74 6.95 5.02
N TYR A 64 0.49 5.77 4.44
CA TYR A 64 1.36 4.61 4.64
C TYR A 64 2.82 4.90 4.26
N ILE A 65 3.08 5.50 3.09
CA ILE A 65 4.43 5.84 2.65
C ILE A 65 5.16 6.74 3.65
N VAL A 66 4.47 7.72 4.24
CA VAL A 66 5.09 8.74 5.11
C VAL A 66 5.16 8.27 6.57
N ASN A 67 4.10 7.74 7.15
CA ASN A 67 4.00 7.41 8.58
C ASN A 67 3.89 5.91 8.94
N GLY A 68 3.66 5.03 7.96
CA GLY A 68 3.71 3.57 8.13
C GLY A 68 2.37 2.99 8.55
N VAL A 69 1.34 3.84 8.62
CA VAL A 69 -0.03 3.49 8.96
C VAL A 69 -0.85 3.67 7.71
N TYR A 70 -1.50 2.59 7.24
CA TYR A 70 -2.48 2.70 6.18
C TYR A 70 -3.58 3.65 6.62
N ALA A 71 -3.96 4.58 5.75
CA ALA A 71 -5.19 5.32 5.89
C ALA A 71 -6.32 4.28 5.89
N THR A 72 -6.83 3.93 7.08
CA THR A 72 -8.11 3.23 7.16
C THR A 72 -9.11 4.08 6.42
N LEU A 73 -9.80 3.48 5.45
CA LEU A 73 -10.89 4.12 4.72
C LEU A 73 -11.73 4.94 5.72
N PRO A 74 -12.12 6.19 5.39
CA PRO A 74 -13.16 6.86 6.14
C PRO A 74 -14.34 5.88 6.25
N ASN A 75 -14.92 5.71 7.44
CA ASN A 75 -16.05 4.79 7.65
C ASN A 75 -17.17 4.99 6.61
N ASP A 76 -17.30 6.20 6.06
CA ASP A 76 -18.30 6.58 5.06
C ASP A 76 -18.05 5.99 3.65
N ALA A 77 -16.90 5.35 3.41
CA ALA A 77 -16.59 4.66 2.15
C ALA A 77 -16.91 3.16 2.17
N LEU A 78 -17.34 2.61 3.32
CA LEU A 78 -17.73 1.21 3.44
C LEU A 78 -19.22 1.06 3.17
N SER A 79 -19.59 0.05 2.39
CA SER A 79 -20.97 -0.44 2.35
C SER A 79 -21.40 -0.91 3.75
N GLU A 80 -22.72 -0.98 3.98
CA GLU A 80 -23.28 -1.46 5.26
C GLU A 80 -22.72 -2.84 5.66
N ILE A 81 -22.51 -3.71 4.67
CA ILE A 81 -21.95 -5.05 4.87
C ILE A 81 -20.50 -4.97 5.31
N GLU A 82 -19.69 -4.13 4.68
CA GLU A 82 -18.27 -3.96 5.03
C GLU A 82 -18.09 -3.34 6.41
N ASP A 83 -18.86 -2.31 6.78
CA ASP A 83 -18.82 -1.71 8.12
C ASP A 83 -19.19 -2.75 9.19
N ARG A 84 -20.24 -3.54 8.94
CA ARG A 84 -20.67 -4.60 9.85
C ARG A 84 -19.58 -5.66 10.04
N LEU A 85 -18.94 -6.09 8.96
CA LEU A 85 -17.83 -7.06 9.02
C LEU A 85 -16.67 -6.51 9.85
N VAL A 86 -16.28 -5.25 9.65
CA VAL A 86 -15.19 -4.61 10.41
C VAL A 86 -15.54 -4.52 11.90
N ARG A 87 -16.77 -4.13 12.25
CA ARG A 87 -17.20 -4.06 13.65
C ARG A 87 -17.17 -5.42 14.34
N GLN A 88 -17.70 -6.45 13.70
CA GLN A 88 -17.69 -7.82 14.22
C GLN A 88 -16.26 -8.33 14.40
N TYR A 89 -15.41 -8.10 13.39
CA TYR A 89 -14.01 -8.47 13.42
C TYR A 89 -13.25 -7.84 14.60
N ARG A 90 -13.51 -6.57 14.93
CA ARG A 90 -12.83 -5.86 16.02
C ARG A 90 -13.18 -6.38 17.43
N ILE A 91 -14.33 -7.05 17.61
CA ILE A 91 -14.82 -7.49 18.94
C ILE A 91 -14.59 -8.98 19.24
N ILE A 92 -14.26 -9.79 18.23
CA ILE A 92 -13.97 -11.23 18.41
C ILE A 92 -12.55 -11.46 18.94
N THR A 93 -12.25 -12.71 19.33
CA THR A 93 -10.95 -13.05 19.93
C THR A 93 -9.80 -12.91 18.92
N PRO A 94 -8.56 -12.66 19.39
CA PRO A 94 -7.38 -12.62 18.50
C PRO A 94 -7.17 -13.91 17.70
N PHE A 95 -7.54 -15.06 18.26
CA PHE A 95 -7.47 -16.36 17.58
C PHE A 95 -8.43 -16.41 16.40
N ASP A 96 -9.67 -15.98 16.58
CA ASP A 96 -10.68 -15.94 15.51
C ASP A 96 -10.34 -14.90 14.44
N GLN A 97 -9.83 -13.74 14.85
CA GLN A 97 -9.34 -12.72 13.92
C GLN A 97 -8.25 -13.28 12.99
N GLU A 98 -7.32 -14.06 13.53
CA GLU A 98 -6.23 -14.68 12.77
C GLU A 98 -6.77 -15.74 11.80
N ALA A 99 -7.70 -16.58 12.24
CA ALA A 99 -8.37 -17.53 11.36
C ALA A 99 -9.05 -16.83 10.18
N ILE A 100 -9.81 -15.76 10.44
CA ILE A 100 -10.48 -14.97 9.40
C ILE A 100 -9.48 -14.37 8.42
N ARG A 101 -8.36 -13.80 8.89
CA ARG A 101 -7.31 -13.26 7.99
C ARG A 101 -6.78 -14.33 7.04
N ARG A 102 -6.52 -15.55 7.54
CA ARG A 102 -6.01 -16.66 6.73
C ARG A 102 -7.01 -17.10 5.66
N PHE A 103 -8.28 -17.23 6.02
CA PHE A 103 -9.32 -17.59 5.05
C PHE A 103 -9.48 -16.51 3.98
N LEU A 104 -9.55 -15.24 4.38
CA LEU A 104 -9.69 -14.13 3.45
C LEU A 104 -8.50 -14.04 2.48
N GLN A 105 -7.27 -14.23 2.98
CA GLN A 105 -6.07 -14.26 2.14
C GLN A 105 -6.12 -15.41 1.12
N ALA A 106 -6.48 -16.62 1.56
CA ALA A 106 -6.58 -17.78 0.67
C ALA A 106 -7.62 -17.56 -0.45
N MET A 107 -8.76 -16.96 -0.12
CA MET A 107 -9.80 -16.63 -1.11
C MET A 107 -9.35 -15.54 -2.08
N ALA A 108 -8.64 -14.51 -1.60
CA ALA A 108 -8.11 -13.45 -2.45
C ALA A 108 -7.07 -13.99 -3.43
N ASP A 109 -6.16 -14.86 -2.97
CA ASP A 109 -5.16 -15.51 -3.80
C ASP A 109 -5.79 -16.39 -4.88
N ASP A 110 -6.84 -17.14 -4.54
CA ASP A 110 -7.57 -17.98 -5.48
C ASP A 110 -8.30 -17.15 -6.55
N ALA A 111 -8.99 -16.08 -6.15
CA ALA A 111 -9.66 -15.17 -7.08
C ALA A 111 -8.68 -14.47 -8.03
N ALA A 112 -7.47 -14.14 -7.56
CA ALA A 112 -6.41 -13.57 -8.40
C ALA A 112 -5.88 -14.56 -9.44
N ARG A 113 -5.78 -15.85 -9.10
CA ARG A 113 -5.36 -16.91 -10.04
C ARG A 113 -6.38 -17.13 -11.16
N HIS A 114 -7.67 -17.03 -10.87
CA HIS A 114 -8.74 -17.22 -11.85
C HIS A 114 -8.97 -16.00 -12.76
N ARG A 115 -8.29 -14.88 -12.50
CA ARG A 115 -8.36 -13.64 -13.31
C ARG A 115 -7.28 -13.52 -14.37
N ASN A 116 -6.26 -14.39 -14.35
CA ASN A 116 -5.19 -14.47 -15.36
C ASN A 116 -5.45 -15.62 -16.33
#